data_AF-A0A4Z0GUB8-F1
#
_entry.id   AF-A0A4Z0GUB8-F1
#
_cell.length_a   1.000
_cell.length_b   1.000
_cell.length_c   1.000
_cell.angle_alpha   90.00
_cell.angle_beta   90.00
_cell.angle_gamma   90.00
#
_symmetry.space_group_name_H-M   'P 1'
#
loop_
_entity.id
_entity.type
_entity.pdbx_description
1 polymer ?
#
loop_
_entity_poly.entity_id
_entity_poly.type
_entity_poly.pdbx_seq_one_letter_code
_entity_poly.pdbx_strand_id
1 'polypeptide(L)'
;MKSLIIFVLAVAYNISSNRWLTKRFNIKEKKSNYVNEAQKVIEVFIIIATLGIIFVIPSGLSSIYVVFSCLSLITIIRIFIEWKFERESKEYILSINNLIIYILIVVSIFVFIKWSF
;
A
#
# COMPACT_ATOMS: atom_id res chain seq x y z
N MET A 1 4.20 23.07 4.35
CA MET A 1 5.61 22.89 3.91
C MET A 1 6.26 21.63 4.50
N LYS A 2 6.25 21.41 5.83
CA LYS A 2 6.88 20.23 6.45
C LYS A 2 6.34 18.87 5.95
N SER A 3 5.03 18.77 5.73
CA SER A 3 4.38 17.56 5.18
C SER A 3 4.81 17.24 3.74
N LEU A 4 5.00 18.26 2.89
CA LEU A 4 5.48 18.09 1.51
C LEU A 4 6.92 17.57 1.49
N ILE A 5 7.78 18.06 2.39
CA ILE A 5 9.18 17.60 2.50
C ILE A 5 9.21 16.11 2.87
N ILE A 6 8.41 15.69 3.85
CA ILE A 6 8.33 14.28 4.27
C ILE A 6 7.79 13.40 3.14
N PHE A 7 6.78 13.88 2.40
CA PHE A 7 6.27 13.16 1.24
C PHE A 7 7.36 12.95 0.18
N VAL A 8 8.10 14.01 -0.19
CA VAL A 8 9.21 13.92 -1.16
C VAL A 8 10.30 12.97 -0.68
N LEU A 9 10.67 13.03 0.61
CA LEU A 9 11.65 12.12 1.21
C LEU A 9 11.17 10.66 1.18
N ALA A 10 9.89 10.42 1.48
CA ALA A 10 9.31 9.08 1.44
C ALA A 10 9.30 8.51 0.02
N VAL A 11 8.99 9.33 -0.99
CA VAL A 11 9.05 8.93 -2.41
C VAL A 11 10.49 8.63 -2.83
N ALA A 12 11.44 9.50 -2.49
CA ALA A 12 12.86 9.29 -2.79
C ALA A 12 13.40 8.02 -2.12
N TYR A 13 13.03 7.79 -0.85
CA TYR A 13 13.36 6.57 -0.13
C TYR A 13 12.75 5.34 -0.79
N ASN A 14 11.47 5.39 -1.18
CA ASN A 14 10.79 4.27 -1.85
C ASN A 14 11.50 3.85 -3.14
N ILE A 15 11.82 4.82 -4.01
CA ILE A 15 12.53 4.55 -5.27
C ILE A 15 13.90 3.94 -4.99
N SER A 16 14.62 4.47 -4.02
CA SER A 16 15.98 4.03 -3.68
C SER A 16 15.98 2.63 -3.05
N SER A 17 15.08 2.38 -2.09
CA SER A 17 14.97 1.09 -1.40
C SER A 17 14.47 0.00 -2.34
N ASN A 18 13.50 0.30 -3.21
CA ASN A 18 12.99 -0.65 -4.19
C ASN A 18 14.11 -1.09 -5.16
N ARG A 19 14.86 -0.13 -5.73
CA ARG A 19 16.02 -0.43 -6.60
C ARG A 19 17.09 -1.27 -5.89
N TRP A 20 17.38 -0.95 -4.63
CA TRP A 20 18.36 -1.69 -3.84
C TRP A 20 17.89 -3.12 -3.53
N LEU A 21 16.63 -3.29 -3.11
CA LEU A 21 16.03 -4.59 -2.81
C LEU A 21 15.97 -5.49 -4.06
N THR A 22 15.55 -4.96 -5.21
CA THR A 22 15.51 -5.71 -6.48
C THR A 22 16.88 -6.27 -6.82
N LYS A 23 17.94 -5.44 -6.72
CA LYS A 23 19.32 -5.87 -6.97
C LYS A 23 19.82 -6.86 -5.91
N ARG A 24 19.50 -6.62 -4.64
CA ARG A 24 19.99 -7.43 -3.52
C ARG A 24 19.40 -8.84 -3.53
N PHE A 25 18.13 -8.98 -3.88
CA PHE A 25 17.40 -10.24 -3.85
C PHE A 25 17.27 -10.93 -5.22
N ASN A 26 17.79 -10.30 -6.28
CA ASN A 26 17.70 -10.74 -7.67
C ASN A 26 16.24 -10.97 -8.12
N ILE A 27 15.38 -10.02 -7.77
CA ILE A 27 13.94 -10.07 -8.05
C ILE A 27 13.75 -9.79 -9.54
N LYS A 28 13.12 -10.72 -10.27
CA LYS A 28 12.79 -10.53 -11.68
C LYS A 28 11.57 -9.64 -11.79
N GLU A 29 11.52 -8.80 -12.83
CA GLU A 29 10.31 -8.02 -13.11
C GLU A 29 9.16 -8.95 -13.52
N LYS A 30 8.00 -8.76 -12.91
CA LYS A 30 6.80 -9.52 -13.25
C LYS A 30 6.12 -8.98 -14.49
N LYS A 31 5.60 -9.90 -15.29
CA LYS A 31 4.79 -9.55 -16.48
C LYS A 31 3.35 -9.15 -16.12
N SER A 32 2.86 -9.57 -14.95
CA SER A 32 1.51 -9.28 -14.44
C SER A 32 1.56 -8.93 -12.97
N ASN A 33 0.77 -7.93 -12.55
CA ASN A 33 0.67 -7.54 -11.14
C ASN A 33 -0.16 -8.52 -10.29
N TYR A 34 -0.92 -9.42 -10.92
CA TYR A 34 -1.73 -10.42 -10.24
C TYR A 34 -1.07 -11.78 -10.29
N VAL A 35 -1.02 -12.46 -9.15
CA VAL A 35 -0.54 -13.85 -9.02
C VAL A 35 -1.56 -14.84 -9.58
N ASN A 36 -2.85 -14.59 -9.36
CA ASN A 36 -3.93 -15.41 -9.89
C ASN A 36 -5.22 -14.57 -10.09
N GLU A 37 -6.17 -15.11 -10.83
CA GLU A 37 -7.47 -14.46 -11.06
C GLU A 37 -8.27 -14.29 -9.75
N ALA A 38 -8.07 -15.18 -8.77
CA ALA A 38 -8.71 -15.07 -7.47
C ALA A 38 -8.30 -13.78 -6.72
N GLN A 39 -7.02 -13.41 -6.74
CA GLN A 39 -6.52 -12.16 -6.20
C GLN A 39 -7.23 -10.97 -6.84
N LYS A 40 -7.34 -10.97 -8.17
CA LYS A 40 -8.00 -9.90 -8.92
C LYS A 40 -9.46 -9.75 -8.52
N VAL A 41 -10.21 -10.86 -8.42
CA VAL A 41 -11.61 -10.84 -7.98
C VAL A 41 -11.73 -10.31 -6.55
N ILE A 42 -10.85 -10.74 -5.64
CA ILE A 42 -10.85 -10.28 -4.24
C ILE A 42 -10.54 -8.77 -4.16
N GLU A 43 -9.50 -8.29 -4.86
CA GLU A 43 -9.15 -6.87 -4.85
C GLU A 43 -10.29 -6.00 -5.41
N VAL A 44 -10.93 -6.43 -6.52
CA VAL A 44 -12.09 -5.72 -7.10
C VAL A 44 -13.28 -5.73 -6.14
N PHE A 45 -13.57 -6.86 -5.50
CA PHE A 45 -14.65 -6.96 -4.51
C PHE A 45 -14.44 -6.00 -3.34
N ILE A 46 -13.22 -5.92 -2.80
CA ILE A 46 -12.88 -4.99 -1.71
C ILE A 46 -13.06 -3.53 -2.15
N ILE A 47 -12.65 -3.18 -3.37
CA ILE A 47 -12.81 -1.82 -3.91
C ILE A 47 -14.30 -1.48 -4.01
N ILE A 48 -15.12 -2.36 -4.59
CA ILE A 48 -16.57 -2.14 -4.73
C ILE A 48 -17.24 -2.01 -3.35
N ALA A 49 -16.91 -2.88 -2.40
CA ALA A 49 -17.44 -2.81 -1.04
C ALA A 49 -17.05 -1.48 -0.36
N THR A 50 -15.81 -1.04 -0.55
CA THR A 50 -15.31 0.23 0.00
C THR A 50 -16.05 1.43 -0.59
N LEU A 51 -16.29 1.45 -1.90
CA LEU A 51 -17.08 2.49 -2.53
C LEU A 51 -18.49 2.55 -1.94
N GLY A 52 -19.16 1.39 -1.79
CA GLY A 52 -20.48 1.31 -1.16
C GLY A 52 -20.49 1.87 0.26
N ILE A 53 -19.47 1.55 1.07
CA ILE A 53 -19.31 2.08 2.43
C ILE A 53 -19.13 3.61 2.43
N ILE A 54 -18.32 4.15 1.52
CA ILE A 54 -18.07 5.60 1.41
C ILE A 54 -19.36 6.37 1.11
N PHE A 55 -20.31 5.80 0.36
CA PHE A 55 -21.60 6.43 0.09
C PHE A 55 -22.51 6.54 1.32
N VAL A 56 -22.31 5.71 2.35
CA VAL A 56 -23.17 5.66 3.54
C VAL A 56 -22.59 6.45 4.71
N ILE A 57 -21.26 6.54 4.80
CA ILE A 57 -20.58 7.19 5.92
C ILE A 57 -20.51 8.72 5.71
N PRO A 58 -20.61 9.54 6.78
CA PRO A 58 -20.41 10.99 6.68
C PRO A 58 -19.08 11.36 6.03
N SER A 59 -19.12 12.39 5.17
CA SER A 59 -17.93 12.94 4.55
C SER A 59 -16.98 13.56 5.59
N GLY A 60 -15.67 13.51 5.30
CA GLY A 60 -14.62 13.99 6.19
C GLY A 60 -13.67 12.88 6.63
N LEU A 61 -13.10 12.99 7.83
CA LEU A 61 -12.05 12.08 8.30
C LEU A 61 -12.47 10.61 8.28
N SER A 62 -13.74 10.30 8.57
CA SER A 62 -14.28 8.93 8.54
C SER A 62 -14.10 8.26 7.17
N SER A 63 -14.41 8.97 6.08
CA SER A 63 -14.23 8.46 4.72
C SER A 63 -12.75 8.22 4.37
N ILE A 64 -11.86 9.08 4.86
CA ILE A 64 -10.40 8.96 4.67
C ILE A 64 -9.85 7.72 5.39
N TYR A 65 -10.28 7.47 6.63
CA TYR A 65 -9.91 6.27 7.38
C TYR A 65 -10.35 4.98 6.68
N VAL A 66 -11.54 4.98 6.08
CA VAL A 66 -12.08 3.84 5.33
C VAL A 66 -11.22 3.54 4.09
N VAL A 67 -10.87 4.58 3.32
CA VAL A 67 -9.99 4.43 2.15
C VAL A 67 -8.62 3.87 2.56
N PHE A 68 -7.99 4.43 3.60
CA PHE A 68 -6.70 3.93 4.05
C PHE A 68 -6.76 2.51 4.61
N SER A 69 -7.84 2.14 5.29
CA SER A 69 -8.05 0.78 5.80
C SER A 69 -8.20 -0.21 4.64
N CYS A 70 -8.96 0.16 3.62
CA CYS A 70 -9.14 -0.62 2.40
C CYS A 70 -7.80 -0.87 1.67
N LEU A 71 -7.03 0.21 1.41
CA LEU A 71 -5.73 0.09 0.76
C LEU A 71 -4.74 -0.76 1.56
N SER A 72 -4.76 -0.64 2.90
CA SER A 72 -3.95 -1.50 3.79
C SER A 72 -4.34 -2.96 3.64
N LEU A 73 -5.64 -3.26 3.65
CA LEU A 73 -6.16 -4.63 3.55
C LEU A 73 -5.83 -5.26 2.19
N ILE A 74 -6.00 -4.52 1.08
CA ILE A 74 -5.59 -4.95 -0.26
C ILE A 74 -4.08 -5.29 -0.28
N THR A 75 -3.26 -4.41 0.27
CA THR A 75 -1.80 -4.59 0.28
C THR A 75 -1.38 -5.81 1.10
N ILE A 76 -2.01 -6.03 2.27
CA ILE A 76 -1.75 -7.21 3.11
C ILE A 76 -2.13 -8.50 2.39
N ILE A 77 -3.30 -8.54 1.75
CA ILE A 77 -3.74 -9.71 0.97
C ILE A 77 -2.76 -9.98 -0.16
N ARG A 78 -2.31 -8.95 -0.88
CA ARG A 78 -1.33 -9.07 -1.95
C ARG A 78 -0.01 -9.67 -1.43
N ILE A 79 0.53 -9.13 -0.35
CA ILE A 79 1.75 -9.67 0.30
C ILE A 79 1.56 -11.14 0.67
N PHE A 80 0.40 -11.50 1.24
CA PHE A 80 0.12 -12.87 1.63
C PHE A 80 0.04 -13.82 0.43
N ILE A 81 -0.61 -13.41 -0.66
CA ILE A 81 -0.73 -14.19 -1.88
C ILE A 81 0.63 -14.34 -2.57
N GLU A 82 1.40 -13.27 -2.71
CA GLU A 82 2.77 -13.30 -3.26
C GLU A 82 3.67 -14.23 -2.43
N TRP A 83 3.62 -14.13 -1.10
CA TRP A 83 4.41 -14.98 -0.22
C TRP A 83 3.99 -16.45 -0.27
N LYS A 84 2.69 -16.74 -0.39
CA LYS A 84 2.15 -18.10 -0.37
C LYS A 84 2.32 -18.82 -1.70
N PHE A 85 2.08 -18.15 -2.83
CA PHE A 85 2.02 -18.77 -4.15
C PHE A 85 3.25 -18.51 -5.01
N GLU A 86 3.96 -17.39 -4.81
CA GLU A 86 5.13 -17.01 -5.61
C GLU A 86 6.34 -16.67 -4.72
N ARG A 87 6.56 -17.47 -3.68
CA ARG A 87 7.65 -17.21 -2.71
C ARG A 87 9.03 -17.07 -3.36
N GLU A 88 9.27 -17.81 -4.44
CA GLU A 88 10.54 -17.81 -5.17
C GLU A 88 10.83 -16.50 -5.90
N SER A 89 9.79 -15.76 -6.33
CA SER A 89 9.96 -14.46 -6.99
C SER A 89 10.46 -13.41 -6.00
N LYS A 90 10.16 -13.60 -4.71
CA LYS A 90 10.47 -12.68 -3.59
C LYS A 90 9.85 -11.29 -3.75
N GLU A 91 8.87 -11.12 -4.62
CA GLU A 91 8.18 -9.84 -4.82
C GLU A 91 7.47 -9.35 -3.55
N TYR A 92 7.03 -10.30 -2.70
CA TYR A 92 6.48 -9.99 -1.39
C TYR A 92 7.41 -9.11 -0.54
N ILE A 93 8.74 -9.15 -0.75
CA ILE A 93 9.71 -8.27 -0.06
C ILE A 93 9.50 -6.81 -0.47
N LEU A 94 9.27 -6.56 -1.77
CA LEU A 94 9.01 -5.22 -2.29
C LEU A 94 7.64 -4.73 -1.81
N SER A 95 6.63 -5.59 -1.85
CA SER A 95 5.28 -5.28 -1.36
C SER A 95 5.27 -4.97 0.15
N ILE A 96 6.05 -5.69 0.97
CA ILE A 96 6.23 -5.37 2.40
C ILE A 96 6.91 -4.02 2.57
N ASN A 97 7.98 -3.73 1.84
CA ASN A 97 8.67 -2.43 1.91
C ASN A 97 7.71 -1.28 1.52
N ASN A 98 6.89 -1.48 0.49
CA ASN A 98 5.87 -0.50 0.09
C ASN A 98 4.81 -0.31 1.19
N LEU A 99 4.36 -1.38 1.85
CA LEU A 99 3.42 -1.28 2.97
C LEU A 99 4.00 -0.48 4.15
N ILE A 100 5.27 -0.72 4.50
CA ILE A 100 5.96 0.02 5.58
C ILE A 100 6.00 1.51 5.25
N ILE A 101 6.40 1.86 4.03
CA ILE A 101 6.49 3.26 3.59
C ILE A 101 5.10 3.91 3.57
N TYR A 102 4.10 3.18 3.08
CA TYR A 102 2.71 3.62 3.10
C TYR A 102 2.25 3.93 4.53
N ILE A 103 2.49 3.04 5.50
CA ILE A 103 2.15 3.26 6.91
C ILE A 103 2.87 4.51 7.46
N LEU A 104 4.16 4.70 7.15
CA LEU A 104 4.91 5.88 7.59
C LEU A 104 4.31 7.19 7.04
N ILE A 105 3.88 7.20 5.78
CA ILE A 105 3.20 8.35 5.17
C ILE A 105 1.87 8.63 5.87
N VAL A 106 1.05 7.59 6.06
CA VAL A 106 -0.26 7.71 6.69
C VAL A 106 -0.13 8.22 8.12
N VAL A 107 0.76 7.65 8.92
CA VAL A 107 1.04 8.10 10.30
C VAL A 107 1.52 9.55 10.31
N SER A 108 2.43 9.92 9.40
CA SER A 108 2.92 11.30 9.29
C SER A 108 1.77 12.27 9.03
N ILE A 109 0.89 11.97 8.07
CA ILE A 109 -0.28 12.80 7.76
C ILE A 109 -1.16 12.99 9.01
N PHE A 110 -1.48 11.92 9.74
CA PHE A 110 -2.30 12.02 10.95
C PHE A 110 -1.64 12.80 12.08
N VAL A 111 -0.32 12.64 12.27
CA VAL A 111 0.44 13.44 13.26
C VAL A 111 0.39 14.93 12.90
N PHE A 112 0.54 15.30 11.63
CA PHE A 112 0.43 16.69 11.19
C PHE A 112 -0.98 17.27 11.35
N ILE A 113 -2.01 16.50 11.01
CA ILE A 113 -3.40 16.95 11.17
C ILE A 113 -3.71 17.22 12.65
N LYS A 114 -3.27 16.33 13.55
CA LYS A 114 -3.47 16.51 15.00
C LYS A 114 -2.73 17.71 15.58
N TRP A 115 -1.56 18.06 15.06
CA TRP A 115 -0.77 19.22 15.49
C TRP A 115 -1.23 20.56 14.88
N SER A 116 -2.17 20.54 13.93
CA SER A 116 -2.68 21.73 13.24
C SER A 116 -4.02 22.23 13.79
N PHE A 117 -4.61 21.52 14.75
CA PHE A 117 -5.80 21.89 15.53
C PHE A 117 -5.36 22.24 16.96
#